data_AF-A0A2V9C7W7-F1
#
_entry.id   AF-A0A2V9C7W7-F1
#
_cell.length_a   1.000
_cell.length_b   1.000
_cell.length_c   1.000
_cell.angle_alpha   90.00
_cell.angle_beta   90.00
_cell.angle_gamma   90.00
#
_symmetry.space_group_name_H-M   'P 1'
#
loop_
_entity.id
_entity.type
_entity.pdbx_description
1 polymer ?
#
loop_
_entity_poly.entity_id
_entity_poly.type
_entity_poly.pdbx_seq_one_letter_code
_entity_poly.pdbx_strand_id
1 'polypeptide(L)'
;MNSTPGNKPEPEKKQVFEQSLARLEEIVRNLESANLPLDEAMKLFEEGMQLSRDCQKQLEQAEARVEILLKKAGGEMAAQPFEPEGEEET
;
A
#
# COMPACT_ATOMS: atom_id res chain seq x y z
N MET A 1 -12.49 2.02 -38.39
CA MET A 1 -11.75 3.04 -37.61
C MET A 1 -11.89 2.63 -36.15
N ASN A 2 -10.92 1.88 -35.62
CA ASN A 2 -11.02 1.33 -34.26
C ASN A 2 -10.64 2.40 -33.25
N SER A 3 -11.65 3.04 -32.65
CA SER A 3 -11.49 3.86 -31.47
C SER A 3 -11.16 2.97 -30.28
N THR A 4 -9.94 3.09 -29.77
CA THR A 4 -9.50 2.48 -28.51
C THR A 4 -10.28 3.06 -27.33
N PRO A 5 -10.85 2.23 -26.43
CA PRO A 5 -11.46 2.72 -25.21
C PRO A 5 -10.37 2.88 -24.12
N GLY A 6 -9.95 4.13 -23.89
CA GLY A 6 -9.17 4.50 -22.72
C GLY A 6 -10.00 4.36 -21.45
N ASN A 7 -9.87 3.23 -20.76
CA ASN A 7 -10.47 3.01 -19.45
C ASN A 7 -9.70 3.83 -18.40
N LYS A 8 -10.26 4.97 -17.95
CA LYS A 8 -9.81 5.69 -16.75
C LYS A 8 -10.89 5.61 -15.67
N PRO A 9 -10.61 4.87 -14.59
CA PRO A 9 -11.16 5.25 -13.29
C PRO A 9 -10.10 5.05 -12.20
N GLU A 10 -9.41 6.09 -11.72
CA GLU A 10 -8.52 5.90 -10.56
C GLU A 10 -8.18 7.11 -9.66
N PRO A 11 -8.94 8.24 -9.60
CA PRO A 11 -8.68 9.25 -8.56
C PRO A 11 -9.15 8.80 -7.16
N GLU A 12 -10.28 8.12 -7.05
CA GLU A 12 -10.87 7.76 -5.75
C GLU A 12 -10.03 6.74 -4.98
N LYS A 13 -9.60 5.64 -5.62
CA LYS A 13 -8.79 4.61 -4.96
C LYS A 13 -7.42 5.16 -4.51
N LYS A 14 -6.83 6.06 -5.30
CA LYS A 14 -5.56 6.70 -4.96
C LYS A 14 -5.71 7.61 -3.74
N GLN A 15 -6.79 8.40 -3.70
CA GLN A 15 -7.12 9.22 -2.53
C GLN A 15 -7.35 8.36 -1.28
N VAL A 16 -7.97 7.18 -1.42
CA VAL A 16 -8.20 6.25 -0.30
C VAL A 16 -6.88 5.68 0.25
N PHE A 17 -5.96 5.24 -0.61
CA PHE A 17 -4.64 4.75 -0.16
C PHE A 17 -3.87 5.78 0.64
N GLU A 18 -3.69 6.99 0.09
CA GLU A 18 -2.92 8.07 0.72
C GLU A 18 -3.54 8.49 2.06
N GLN A 19 -4.88 8.51 2.14
CA GLN A 19 -5.59 8.77 3.40
C GLN A 19 -5.36 7.67 4.44
N SER A 20 -5.47 6.40 4.05
CA SER A 20 -5.21 5.26 4.94
C SER A 20 -3.78 5.26 5.46
N LEU A 21 -2.81 5.57 4.60
CA LEU A 21 -1.40 5.67 4.97
C LEU A 21 -1.15 6.83 5.94
N ALA A 22 -1.67 8.02 5.64
CA ALA A 22 -1.54 9.19 6.51
C ALA A 22 -2.16 8.95 7.91
N ARG A 23 -3.30 8.25 7.95
CA ARG A 23 -3.94 7.86 9.21
C ARG A 23 -3.11 6.83 9.98
N LEU A 24 -2.52 5.86 9.29
CA LEU A 24 -1.64 4.88 9.91
C LEU A 24 -0.41 5.55 10.54
N GLU A 25 0.21 6.51 9.85
CA GLU A 25 1.32 7.29 10.40
C GLU A 25 0.91 8.10 11.64
N GLU A 26 -0.30 8.68 11.64
CA GLU A 26 -0.84 9.37 12.81
C GLU A 26 -1.03 8.44 14.00
N ILE A 27 -1.57 7.24 13.75
CA ILE A 27 -1.73 6.20 14.77
C ILE A 27 -0.38 5.82 15.37
N VAL A 28 0.65 5.59 14.54
CA VAL A 28 2.00 5.25 15.03
C VAL A 28 2.54 6.37 15.93
N ARG A 29 2.46 7.63 15.47
CA ARG A 29 2.88 8.78 16.30
C ARG A 29 2.13 8.86 17.63
N ASN A 30 0.83 8.55 17.63
CA ASN A 30 0.03 8.57 18.85
C ASN A 30 0.40 7.42 19.80
N LEU A 31 0.66 6.21 19.27
CA LEU A 31 1.08 5.04 20.05
C LEU A 31 2.47 5.23 20.68
N GLU A 32 3.34 6.05 20.07
CA GLU A 32 4.65 6.41 20.63
C GLU A 32 4.55 7.42 21.81
N SER A 33 3.36 7.99 22.06
CA SER A 33 3.15 8.94 23.15
C SER A 33 3.15 8.27 24.52
N ALA A 34 4.01 8.75 25.43
CA ALA A 34 4.18 8.19 26.77
C ALA A 34 2.95 8.30 27.69
N ASN A 35 1.95 9.12 27.34
CA ASN A 35 0.76 9.39 28.16
C ASN A 35 -0.53 8.82 27.57
N LEU A 36 -0.44 7.90 26.60
CA LEU A 36 -1.62 7.30 25.99
C LEU A 36 -2.28 6.28 26.95
N PRO A 37 -3.58 6.43 27.29
CA PRO A 37 -4.29 5.44 28.09
C PRO A 37 -4.35 4.08 27.38
N LEU A 38 -4.26 2.98 28.15
CA LEU A 38 -4.24 1.62 27.59
C LEU A 38 -5.44 1.33 26.67
N ASP A 39 -6.65 1.72 27.07
CA ASP A 39 -7.86 1.50 26.27
C ASP A 39 -7.83 2.25 24.93
N GLU A 40 -7.19 3.41 24.88
CA GLU A 40 -7.00 4.18 23.64
C GLU A 40 -5.90 3.56 22.79
N ALA A 41 -4.80 3.10 23.41
CA ALA A 41 -3.74 2.38 22.73
C ALA A 41 -4.26 1.10 22.04
N MET A 42 -5.13 0.34 22.71
CA MET A 42 -5.75 -0.86 22.13
C MET A 42 -6.60 -0.53 20.90
N LYS A 43 -7.43 0.52 20.96
CA LYS A 43 -8.24 0.96 19.82
C LYS A 43 -7.40 1.42 18.64
N LEU A 44 -6.37 2.23 18.91
CA LEU A 44 -5.45 2.72 17.89
C LEU A 44 -4.65 1.57 17.26
N PHE A 45 -4.26 0.58 18.05
CA PHE A 45 -3.58 -0.61 17.55
C PHE A 45 -4.48 -1.44 16.62
N GLU A 46 -5.73 -1.70 17.01
CA GLU A 46 -6.70 -2.41 16.16
C GLU A 46 -6.97 -1.66 14.85
N GLU A 47 -7.15 -0.33 14.92
CA GLU A 47 -7.32 0.53 13.74
C GLU A 47 -6.08 0.46 12.84
N GLY A 48 -4.88 0.59 13.41
CA GLY A 48 -3.61 0.53 12.67
C GLY A 48 -3.40 -0.82 11.98
N MET A 49 -3.74 -1.92 12.65
CA MET A 49 -3.70 -3.26 12.06
C MET A 49 -4.63 -3.40 10.85
N GLN A 50 -5.83 -2.83 10.94
CA GLN A 50 -6.79 -2.85 9.82
C GLN A 50 -6.28 -2.00 8.65
N LEU A 51 -5.82 -0.78 8.90
CA LEU A 51 -5.28 0.11 7.87
C LEU A 51 -4.06 -0.48 7.18
N SER A 52 -3.15 -1.12 7.93
CA SER A 52 -1.97 -1.79 7.38
C SER A 52 -2.36 -2.90 6.38
N ARG A 53 -3.33 -3.75 6.74
CA ARG A 53 -3.86 -4.79 5.84
C ARG A 53 -4.50 -4.19 4.59
N ASP A 54 -5.25 -3.11 4.73
CA ASP A 54 -5.92 -2.45 3.61
C ASP A 54 -4.91 -1.79 2.65
N CYS A 55 -3.85 -1.18 3.18
CA CYS A 55 -2.75 -0.64 2.39
C CYS A 55 -2.03 -1.75 1.62
N GLN A 56 -1.67 -2.86 2.29
CA GLN A 56 -1.02 -4.00 1.66
C GLN A 56 -1.86 -4.57 0.51
N LYS A 57 -3.16 -4.78 0.74
CA LYS A 57 -4.09 -5.28 -0.28
C LYS A 57 -4.21 -4.34 -1.48
N GLN A 58 -4.12 -3.03 -1.28
CA GLN A 58 -4.13 -2.06 -2.37
C GLN A 58 -2.83 -2.10 -3.19
N LEU A 59 -1.68 -2.26 -2.53
CA LEU A 59 -0.39 -2.42 -3.19
C LEU A 59 -0.33 -3.71 -4.02
N GLU A 60 -0.79 -4.84 -3.46
CA GLU A 60 -0.87 -6.13 -4.18
C GLU A 60 -1.75 -6.01 -5.45
N GLN A 61 -2.88 -5.31 -5.35
CA GLN A 61 -3.73 -5.05 -6.52
C GLN A 61 -3.05 -4.16 -7.56
N ALA A 62 -2.28 -3.16 -7.13
CA ALA A 62 -1.54 -2.30 -8.03
C ALA A 62 -0.44 -3.08 -8.75
N GLU A 63 0.32 -3.88 -8.03
CA GLU A 63 1.37 -4.76 -8.56
C GLU A 63 0.81 -5.73 -9.61
N ALA A 64 -0.27 -6.45 -9.27
CA ALA A 64 -0.91 -7.39 -10.20
C ALA A 64 -1.38 -6.70 -11.49
N ARG A 65 -1.88 -5.46 -11.39
CA ARG A 65 -2.28 -4.68 -12.58
C ARG A 65 -1.07 -4.28 -13.41
N VAL A 66 0.04 -3.86 -12.79
CA VAL A 66 1.29 -3.55 -13.48
C VAL A 66 1.80 -4.77 -14.22
N GLU A 67 1.83 -5.93 -13.57
CA GLU A 67 2.26 -7.20 -14.17
C GLU A 67 1.42 -7.55 -15.42
N ILE A 68 0.08 -7.41 -15.33
CA ILE A 68 -0.82 -7.63 -16.47
C ILE A 68 -0.53 -6.65 -17.61
N LEU A 69 -0.27 -5.38 -17.30
CA LEU A 69 0.04 -4.36 -18.32
C LEU A 69 1.38 -4.64 -19.01
N LEU A 70 2.41 -5.05 -18.26
CA LEU A 70 3.71 -5.43 -18.81
C LEU A 70 3.60 -6.64 -19.74
N LYS A 71 2.87 -7.70 -19.31
CA LYS A 71 2.58 -8.88 -20.15
C LYS A 71 1.84 -8.51 -21.44
N LYS A 72 0.89 -7.57 -21.37
CA LYS A 72 0.14 -7.09 -22.55
C LYS A 72 0.95 -6.19 -23.48
N ALA A 73 1.94 -5.48 -22.96
CA ALA A 73 2.83 -4.62 -23.74
C ALA A 73 3.92 -5.40 -24.51
N GLY A 74 3.94 -6.73 -24.42
CA GLY A 74 4.87 -7.59 -25.15
C GLY A 74 6.29 -7.62 -24.56
N GLY A 75 6.47 -7.11 -23.32
CA GLY A 75 7.76 -7.10 -22.65
C GLY A 75 8.03 -8.41 -21.92
N GLU A 76 8.95 -9.21 -22.43
CA GLU A 76 9.64 -10.26 -21.67
C GLU A 76 10.51 -9.61 -20.58
N MET A 77 9.90 -9.14 -19.50
CA MET A 77 10.60 -8.78 -18.27
C MET A 77 9.93 -9.53 -17.14
N ALA A 78 10.58 -10.60 -16.70
CA ALA A 78 10.16 -11.37 -15.54
C ALA A 78 10.31 -10.50 -14.29
N ALA A 79 9.22 -10.33 -13.54
CA ALA A 79 9.29 -9.80 -12.18
C ALA A 79 10.17 -10.75 -11.36
N GLN A 80 11.29 -10.24 -10.84
CA GLN A 80 12.07 -10.97 -9.85
C GLN A 80 11.70 -10.45 -8.46
N PRO A 81 11.63 -11.33 -7.45
CA PRO A 81 11.54 -10.90 -6.05
C PRO A 81 12.63 -9.88 -5.76
N PHE A 82 12.25 -8.75 -5.16
CA PHE A 82 13.21 -7.78 -4.67
C PHE A 82 13.87 -8.35 -3.42
N GLU A 83 15.11 -8.82 -3.53
CA GLU A 83 15.95 -9.13 -2.39
C GLU A 83 16.67 -7.84 -1.96
N PRO A 84 16.37 -7.27 -0.78
CA PRO A 84 17.16 -6.16 -0.27
C PRO A 84 18.60 -6.66 -0.05
N GLU A 85 19.57 -6.03 -0.72
CA GLU A 85 20.99 -6.29 -0.49
C GLU A 85 21.30 -6.07 1.00
N GLY A 86 21.98 -7.06 1.59
CA GLY A 86 22.01 -7.32 3.02
C GLY A 86 22.29 -6.13 3.92
N GLU A 87 21.61 -6.16 5.07
CA GLU A 87 22.10 -5.54 6.30
C GLU A 87 23.48 -6.14 6.61
N GLU A 88 24.55 -5.45 6.20
CA GLU A 88 25.87 -5.67 6.78
C GLU A 88 25.79 -5.25 8.26
N GLU A 89 25.79 -6.24 9.16
CA GLU A 89 26.15 -6.04 10.56
C GLU A 89 27.53 -5.36 10.62
N THR A 90 27.59 -4.14 11.15
CA THR A 90 28.82 -3.55 11.71
C THR A 90 28.54 -2.86 13.02
#